data_AF-A0A286DSD2-F1
#
_entry.id   AF-A0A286DSD2-F1
#
_cell.length_a   1.000
_cell.length_b   1.000
_cell.length_c   1.000
_cell.angle_alpha   90.00
_cell.angle_beta   90.00
_cell.angle_gamma   90.00
#
_symmetry.space_group_name_H-M   'P 1'
#
loop_
_entity.id
_entity.type
_entity.pdbx_description
1 polymer ?
#
loop_
_entity_poly.entity_id
_entity_poly.type
_entity_poly.pdbx_seq_one_letter_code
_entity_poly.pdbx_strand_id
1 'polypeptide(L)'
;MNDLFMRIRAALIHQTDWLIRKNFSYRMNEAALLFLDDVTLYRPTADADTMLRLDTVFTGYSMEHLPEELQRILAKVVSSTNSAVPDFDFRKIESLTASKGFGKGHNPHINGSWYKNLSSWGKGMFPGKNLRSENLQDWQENVRHIEREGFRPDGPVNVLYYEWYKRYVVSNTGGSHHAAKVIYQALRDNLTYNREAVVEYLSIDTEAVRELEARYVAFIYRPQKEDATGYRRDADTGFQLSLSELVGEHIGYLQPVHYSENIRMAFIPRSELKVDEARLSQWITTAIQAGKIISLTDYLKNPEPFHVKPYVHEVNAPLLRSPYDS
;
A
#
# COMPACT_ATOMS: atom_id res chain seq x y z
N MET A 1 -1.53 -60.98 -17.21
CA MET A 1 -1.31 -59.80 -18.07
C MET A 1 -1.65 -58.46 -17.40
N ASN A 2 -2.62 -58.38 -16.47
CA ASN A 2 -3.00 -57.11 -15.80
C ASN A 2 -2.00 -56.54 -14.78
N ASP A 3 -1.28 -57.37 -14.02
CA ASP A 3 -0.41 -56.89 -12.94
C ASP A 3 0.85 -56.16 -13.46
N LEU A 4 1.44 -56.64 -14.55
CA LEU A 4 2.60 -55.99 -15.18
C LEU A 4 2.23 -54.63 -15.77
N PHE A 5 1.06 -54.51 -16.41
CA PHE A 5 0.57 -53.25 -16.95
C PHE A 5 0.27 -52.22 -15.84
N MET A 6 -0.29 -52.66 -14.71
CA MET A 6 -0.55 -51.78 -13.56
C MET A 6 0.75 -51.30 -12.90
N ARG A 7 1.77 -52.16 -12.78
CA ARG A 7 3.09 -51.78 -12.24
C ARG A 7 3.85 -50.84 -13.16
N ILE A 8 3.81 -51.07 -14.48
CA ILE A 8 4.40 -50.15 -15.47
C ILE A 8 3.68 -48.79 -15.42
N ARG A 9 2.35 -48.77 -15.33
CA ARG A 9 1.56 -47.53 -15.21
C ARG A 9 1.89 -46.78 -13.91
N ALA A 10 1.97 -47.47 -12.77
CA ALA A 10 2.34 -46.86 -11.49
C ALA A 10 3.78 -46.32 -11.50
N ALA A 11 4.73 -47.05 -12.09
CA ALA A 11 6.12 -46.59 -12.23
C ALA A 11 6.24 -45.40 -13.18
N LEU A 12 5.49 -45.38 -14.28
CA LEU A 12 5.41 -44.24 -15.19
C LEU A 12 4.81 -43.02 -14.50
N ILE A 13 3.69 -43.19 -13.78
CA ILE A 13 3.08 -42.10 -12.98
C ILE A 13 4.10 -41.55 -11.97
N HIS A 14 4.80 -42.43 -11.26
CA HIS A 14 5.79 -42.03 -10.26
C HIS A 14 7.02 -41.34 -10.89
N GLN A 15 7.46 -41.75 -12.08
CA GLN A 15 8.53 -41.06 -12.82
C GLN A 15 8.07 -39.73 -13.39
N THR A 16 6.85 -39.64 -13.94
CA THR A 16 6.30 -38.36 -14.40
C THR A 16 6.08 -37.41 -13.24
N ASP A 17 5.57 -37.86 -12.10
CA ASP A 17 5.44 -37.03 -10.89
C ASP A 17 6.80 -36.53 -10.40
N TRP A 18 7.83 -37.37 -10.44
CA TRP A 18 9.19 -36.97 -10.08
C TRP A 18 9.79 -35.94 -11.05
N LEU A 19 9.62 -36.12 -12.36
CA LEU A 19 10.07 -35.17 -13.38
C LEU A 19 9.30 -33.85 -13.30
N ILE A 20 7.99 -33.90 -13.05
CA ILE A 20 7.12 -32.73 -12.84
C ILE A 20 7.56 -31.98 -11.58
N ARG A 21 7.84 -32.67 -10.48
CA ARG A 21 8.35 -32.06 -9.23
C ARG A 21 9.74 -31.45 -9.35
N LYS A 22 10.51 -31.83 -10.37
CA LYS A 22 11.78 -31.17 -10.73
C LYS A 22 11.62 -29.98 -11.69
N ASN A 23 10.43 -29.78 -12.25
CA ASN A 23 10.16 -28.68 -13.16
C ASN A 23 10.14 -27.35 -12.37
N PHE A 24 10.90 -26.37 -12.85
CA PHE A 24 10.94 -25.01 -12.32
C PHE A 24 9.54 -24.43 -12.07
N SER A 25 8.67 -24.47 -13.08
CA SER A 25 7.34 -23.87 -13.01
C SER A 25 6.46 -24.55 -11.97
N TYR A 26 6.57 -25.88 -11.83
CA TYR A 26 5.86 -26.61 -10.78
C TYR A 26 6.32 -26.16 -9.39
N ARG A 27 7.64 -26.16 -9.13
CA ARG A 27 8.19 -25.79 -7.82
C ARG A 27 7.89 -24.34 -7.45
N MET A 28 8.00 -23.41 -8.41
CA MET A 28 7.69 -22.00 -8.18
C MET A 28 6.20 -21.76 -7.97
N ASN A 29 5.32 -22.47 -8.68
CA ASN A 29 3.87 -22.40 -8.43
C ASN A 29 3.51 -22.98 -7.06
N GLU A 30 4.10 -24.11 -6.69
CA GLU A 30 3.93 -24.73 -5.37
C GLU A 30 4.41 -23.78 -4.26
N ALA A 31 5.57 -23.15 -4.42
CA ALA A 31 6.07 -22.14 -3.49
C ALA A 31 5.11 -20.94 -3.38
N ALA A 32 4.64 -20.40 -4.50
CA ALA A 32 3.68 -19.28 -4.50
C ALA A 32 2.36 -19.66 -3.79
N LEU A 33 1.84 -20.87 -4.03
CA LEU A 33 0.60 -21.34 -3.40
C LEU A 33 0.76 -21.64 -1.91
N LEU A 34 1.91 -22.15 -1.50
CA LEU A 34 2.18 -22.53 -0.11
C LEU A 34 2.59 -21.35 0.78
N PHE A 35 3.12 -20.27 0.19
CA PHE A 35 3.73 -19.20 0.96
C PHE A 35 3.13 -17.82 0.71
N LEU A 36 2.33 -17.62 -0.34
CA LEU A 36 1.79 -16.30 -0.69
C LEU A 36 0.27 -16.21 -0.58
N ASP A 37 -0.17 -15.17 0.11
CA ASP A 37 -1.53 -14.66 0.02
C ASP A 37 -1.72 -13.90 -1.30
N ASP A 38 -2.97 -13.73 -1.71
CA ASP A 38 -3.29 -12.85 -2.85
C ASP A 38 -2.93 -11.40 -2.50
N VAL A 39 -2.32 -10.71 -3.46
CA VAL A 39 -1.85 -9.33 -3.30
C VAL A 39 -2.93 -8.38 -3.77
N THR A 40 -3.49 -7.63 -2.83
CA THR A 40 -4.41 -6.51 -3.10
C THR A 40 -4.03 -5.33 -2.23
N LEU A 41 -3.95 -4.15 -2.81
CA LEU A 41 -3.55 -2.93 -2.10
C LEU A 41 -4.79 -2.13 -1.66
N TYR A 42 -4.70 -1.46 -0.52
CA TYR A 42 -5.80 -0.65 -0.01
C TYR A 42 -6.11 0.52 -0.93
N ARG A 43 -7.39 0.78 -1.15
CA ARG A 43 -7.85 2.06 -1.69
C ARG A 43 -7.38 3.17 -0.75
N PRO A 44 -6.86 4.32 -1.25
CA PRO A 44 -6.59 5.47 -0.41
C PRO A 44 -7.83 5.89 0.40
N THR A 45 -7.62 6.21 1.67
CA THR A 45 -8.68 6.59 2.62
C THR A 45 -8.34 7.93 3.27
N ALA A 46 -9.17 8.43 4.19
CA ALA A 46 -8.83 9.62 4.98
C ALA A 46 -7.57 9.42 5.86
N ASP A 47 -7.23 8.16 6.12
CA ASP A 47 -6.01 7.73 6.80
C ASP A 47 -4.91 7.40 5.77
N ALA A 48 -3.86 8.20 5.75
CA ALA A 48 -2.75 8.02 4.83
C ALA A 48 -1.87 6.79 5.14
N ASP A 49 -1.98 6.17 6.32
CA ASP A 49 -1.26 4.93 6.65
C ASP A 49 -1.80 3.72 5.86
N THR A 50 -2.99 3.88 5.26
CA THR A 50 -3.55 2.92 4.30
C THR A 50 -2.94 3.05 2.90
N MET A 51 -2.08 4.05 2.65
CA MET A 51 -1.48 4.30 1.34
C MET A 51 -0.06 3.71 1.27
N LEU A 52 0.27 3.06 0.15
CA LEU A 52 1.65 2.69 -0.14
C LEU A 52 2.40 3.95 -0.56
N ARG A 53 3.21 4.50 0.35
CA ARG A 53 3.92 5.77 0.21
C ARG A 53 5.33 5.48 -0.30
N LEU A 54 5.52 5.55 -1.61
CA LEU A 54 6.80 5.17 -2.23
C LEU A 54 7.94 6.13 -1.84
N ASP A 55 7.61 7.39 -1.53
CA ASP A 55 8.53 8.39 -0.99
C ASP A 55 9.20 7.93 0.31
N THR A 56 8.53 7.14 1.14
CA THR A 56 9.11 6.61 2.38
C THR A 56 9.78 5.25 2.18
N VAL A 57 9.29 4.44 1.24
CA VAL A 57 9.85 3.11 0.92
C VAL A 57 11.21 3.24 0.25
N PHE A 58 11.38 4.17 -0.69
CA PHE A 58 12.62 4.38 -1.44
C PHE A 58 13.51 5.47 -0.82
N THR A 59 13.63 5.45 0.52
CA THR A 59 14.54 6.32 1.27
C THR A 59 15.85 5.61 1.57
N GLY A 60 16.95 6.37 1.68
CA GLY A 60 18.28 5.79 1.94
C GLY A 60 18.32 4.88 3.17
N TYR A 61 17.59 5.23 4.25
CA TYR A 61 17.50 4.40 5.45
C TYR A 61 16.80 3.05 5.19
N SER A 62 15.69 3.04 4.46
CA SER A 62 14.95 1.80 4.16
C SER A 62 15.68 0.89 3.17
N MET A 63 16.69 1.41 2.45
CA MET A 63 17.39 0.71 1.39
C MET A 63 18.83 0.31 1.76
N GLU A 64 19.29 0.60 2.98
CA GLU A 64 20.70 0.46 3.39
C GLU A 64 21.28 -0.95 3.15
N HIS A 65 20.46 -1.99 3.29
CA HIS A 65 20.86 -3.39 3.07
C HIS A 65 20.83 -3.86 1.61
N LEU A 66 20.37 -3.02 0.67
CA LEU A 66 20.33 -3.37 -0.75
C LEU A 66 21.68 -3.11 -1.44
N PRO A 67 21.96 -3.75 -2.60
CA PRO A 67 23.11 -3.38 -3.43
C PRO A 67 23.08 -1.91 -3.85
N GLU A 68 24.24 -1.24 -3.83
CA GLU A 68 24.39 0.20 -4.12
C GLU A 68 23.77 0.60 -5.47
N GLU A 69 23.96 -0.23 -6.50
CA GLU A 69 23.37 -0.01 -7.82
C GLU A 69 21.84 0.05 -7.77
N LEU A 70 21.21 -0.87 -7.04
CA LEU A 70 19.76 -0.91 -6.86
C LEU A 70 19.28 0.30 -6.07
N GLN A 71 19.97 0.67 -4.98
CA GLN A 71 19.64 1.86 -4.19
C GLN A 71 19.61 3.12 -5.07
N ARG A 72 20.61 3.28 -5.94
CA ARG A 72 20.72 4.42 -6.85
C ARG A 72 19.57 4.52 -7.85
N ILE A 73 19.06 3.37 -8.31
CA ILE A 73 17.90 3.31 -9.22
C ILE A 73 16.63 3.66 -8.44
N LEU A 74 16.40 3.00 -7.31
CA LEU A 74 15.20 3.18 -6.49
C LEU A 74 15.07 4.61 -5.94
N ALA A 75 16.17 5.25 -5.54
CA ALA A 75 16.20 6.63 -5.08
C ALA A 75 15.71 7.65 -6.12
N LYS A 76 15.73 7.28 -7.42
CA LYS A 76 15.24 8.13 -8.51
C LYS A 76 13.80 7.84 -8.91
N VAL A 77 13.23 6.73 -8.46
CA VAL A 77 11.87 6.30 -8.87
C VAL A 77 10.82 7.32 -8.49
N VAL A 78 10.97 7.98 -7.33
CA VAL A 78 10.08 9.07 -6.90
C VAL A 78 10.76 10.40 -7.14
N SER A 79 10.20 11.19 -8.04
CA SER A 79 10.59 12.58 -8.26
C SER A 79 9.79 13.49 -7.33
N SER A 80 10.44 14.55 -6.85
CA SER A 80 9.82 15.56 -5.98
C SER A 80 10.06 16.97 -6.51
N THR A 81 9.03 17.83 -6.46
CA THR A 81 9.14 19.26 -6.74
C THR A 81 8.35 20.05 -5.71
N ASN A 82 8.99 21.04 -5.08
CA ASN A 82 8.36 21.90 -4.09
C ASN A 82 7.81 23.18 -4.73
N SER A 83 6.62 23.60 -4.32
CA SER A 83 5.99 24.85 -4.73
C SER A 83 5.34 25.55 -3.55
N ALA A 84 5.62 26.85 -3.40
CA ALA A 84 4.89 27.69 -2.46
C ALA A 84 3.54 28.09 -3.09
N VAL A 85 2.46 27.84 -2.36
CA VAL A 85 1.08 28.13 -2.76
C VAL A 85 0.45 29.05 -1.71
N PRO A 86 0.46 30.39 -1.93
CA PRO A 86 0.01 31.35 -0.92
C PRO A 86 -1.47 31.24 -0.55
N ASP A 87 -2.30 30.77 -1.48
CA ASP A 87 -3.76 30.66 -1.34
C ASP A 87 -4.22 29.21 -1.54
N PHE A 88 -3.61 28.29 -0.78
CA PHE A 88 -3.97 26.88 -0.88
C PHE A 88 -5.34 26.64 -0.24
N ASP A 89 -6.26 26.13 -1.07
CA ASP A 89 -7.61 25.75 -0.64
C ASP A 89 -7.56 24.51 0.25
N PHE A 90 -7.84 24.68 1.54
CA PHE A 90 -7.79 23.62 2.53
C PHE A 90 -8.76 22.46 2.23
N ARG A 91 -9.81 22.71 1.43
CA ARG A 91 -10.78 21.69 1.00
C ARG A 91 -10.15 20.61 0.10
N LYS A 92 -8.97 20.88 -0.47
CA LYS A 92 -8.24 19.93 -1.33
C LYS A 92 -7.60 18.78 -0.54
N ILE A 93 -7.39 18.94 0.76
CA ILE A 93 -6.76 17.90 1.59
C ILE A 93 -7.70 16.70 1.68
N GLU A 94 -7.20 15.52 1.33
CA GLU A 94 -8.02 14.30 1.32
C GLU A 94 -7.61 13.26 2.35
N SER A 95 -6.34 13.26 2.80
CA SER A 95 -5.86 12.39 3.87
C SER A 95 -4.97 13.10 4.86
N LEU A 96 -4.89 12.51 6.06
CA LEU A 96 -3.93 12.88 7.08
C LEU A 96 -3.04 11.70 7.43
N THR A 97 -1.81 11.96 7.87
CA THR A 97 -0.86 10.90 8.28
C THR A 97 -0.85 10.63 9.79
N ALA A 98 -1.59 11.39 10.60
CA ALA A 98 -1.61 11.18 12.04
C ALA A 98 -2.96 11.56 12.67
N SER A 99 -3.70 10.55 13.13
CA SER A 99 -4.90 10.75 13.93
C SER A 99 -5.06 9.70 15.02
N LYS A 100 -5.52 10.14 16.19
CA LYS A 100 -5.98 9.26 17.27
C LYS A 100 -7.18 8.40 16.86
N GLY A 101 -7.88 8.77 15.77
CA GLY A 101 -9.00 8.03 15.21
C GLY A 101 -8.61 7.03 14.12
N PHE A 102 -7.34 6.86 13.76
CA PHE A 102 -6.94 5.88 12.73
C PHE A 102 -6.67 4.50 13.35
N GLY A 103 -7.06 3.43 12.65
CA GLY A 103 -6.74 2.05 13.06
C GLY A 103 -7.59 1.40 14.18
N LYS A 104 -7.12 0.25 14.69
CA LYS A 104 -7.85 -0.75 15.53
C LYS A 104 -8.15 -0.31 16.99
N GLY A 105 -8.15 0.99 17.32
CA GLY A 105 -8.16 1.49 18.70
C GLY A 105 -9.27 2.49 19.06
N HIS A 106 -10.04 2.11 20.09
CA HIS A 106 -10.92 2.87 21.00
C HIS A 106 -12.24 3.52 20.58
N ASN A 107 -12.54 3.79 19.30
CA ASN A 107 -13.93 4.13 18.96
C ASN A 107 -14.26 3.87 17.47
N PRO A 108 -15.06 2.84 17.14
CA PRO A 108 -15.40 2.52 15.74
C PRO A 108 -16.09 3.70 15.01
N HIS A 109 -16.75 4.61 15.74
CA HIS A 109 -17.51 5.72 15.17
C HIS A 109 -16.66 6.85 14.53
N ILE A 110 -15.35 6.85 14.75
CA ILE A 110 -14.45 7.93 14.30
C ILE A 110 -13.29 7.41 13.44
N ASN A 111 -13.39 6.20 12.91
CA ASN A 111 -12.29 5.61 12.14
C ASN A 111 -12.14 6.21 10.73
N GLY A 112 -11.10 7.02 10.51
CA GLY A 112 -10.86 7.67 9.22
C GLY A 112 -10.49 6.71 8.09
N SER A 113 -9.91 5.56 8.42
CA SER A 113 -9.55 4.51 7.46
C SER A 113 -10.79 3.89 6.79
N TRP A 114 -12.01 4.07 7.31
CA TRP A 114 -13.25 3.59 6.66
C TRP A 114 -13.75 4.51 5.54
N TYR A 115 -13.25 5.73 5.49
CA TYR A 115 -13.78 6.77 4.62
C TYR A 115 -12.82 7.04 3.48
N LYS A 116 -13.36 7.16 2.26
CA LYS A 116 -12.55 7.45 1.07
C LYS A 116 -11.71 8.73 1.17
N ASN A 117 -12.12 9.72 1.97
CA ASN A 117 -11.40 10.98 2.18
C ASN A 117 -11.90 11.72 3.43
N LEU A 118 -11.16 12.77 3.82
CA LEU A 118 -11.47 13.62 4.97
C LEU A 118 -12.89 14.19 4.97
N SER A 119 -13.40 14.63 3.82
CA SER A 119 -14.78 15.14 3.72
C SER A 119 -15.81 14.06 4.08
N SER A 120 -15.64 12.85 3.53
CA SER A 120 -16.54 11.73 3.81
C SER A 120 -16.47 11.30 5.28
N TRP A 121 -15.27 11.35 5.87
CA TRP A 121 -15.08 11.11 7.30
C TRP A 121 -15.75 12.19 8.16
N GLY A 122 -15.57 13.47 7.80
CA GLY A 122 -16.24 14.61 8.42
C GLY A 122 -17.76 14.48 8.44
N LYS A 123 -18.34 14.01 7.32
CA LYS A 123 -19.77 13.71 7.21
C LYS A 123 -20.19 12.57 8.14
N GLY A 124 -19.43 11.46 8.15
CA GLY A 124 -19.80 10.23 8.88
C GLY A 124 -19.53 10.26 10.38
N MET A 125 -18.73 11.20 10.88
CA MET A 125 -18.49 11.35 12.31
C MET A 125 -19.71 11.87 13.07
N PHE A 126 -20.07 11.17 14.15
CA PHE A 126 -21.13 11.58 15.08
C PHE A 126 -20.71 12.85 15.84
N PRO A 127 -21.42 13.97 15.68
CA PRO A 127 -21.04 15.23 16.32
C PRO A 127 -21.33 15.18 17.83
N GLY A 128 -20.28 15.21 18.65
CA GLY A 128 -20.40 15.60 20.06
C GLY A 128 -20.58 17.12 20.17
N LYS A 129 -20.91 17.64 21.37
CA LYS A 129 -21.05 19.11 21.59
C LYS A 129 -19.84 19.91 21.11
N ASN A 130 -18.64 19.32 21.16
CA ASN A 130 -17.38 19.95 20.80
C ASN A 130 -16.90 19.57 19.38
N LEU A 131 -17.73 18.93 18.53
CA LEU A 131 -17.36 18.49 17.18
C LEU A 131 -18.56 18.58 16.23
N ARG A 132 -19.31 19.69 16.31
CA ARG A 132 -20.47 19.96 15.46
C ARG A 132 -20.04 20.57 14.13
N SER A 133 -20.96 20.61 13.19
CA SER A 133 -20.79 21.25 11.87
C SER A 133 -22.15 21.62 11.30
N GLU A 134 -23.04 22.15 12.14
CA GLU A 134 -24.43 22.46 11.81
C GLU A 134 -24.56 23.91 11.34
N ASN A 135 -23.82 24.84 11.96
CA ASN A 135 -23.93 26.27 11.71
C ASN A 135 -22.55 26.96 11.58
N LEU A 136 -22.56 28.27 11.31
CA LEU A 136 -21.34 29.06 11.12
C LEU A 136 -20.51 29.21 12.41
N GLN A 137 -21.13 29.13 13.59
CA GLN A 137 -20.38 29.13 14.85
C GLN A 137 -19.56 27.85 14.98
N ASP A 138 -20.15 26.68 14.68
CA ASP A 138 -19.43 25.41 14.69
C ASP A 138 -18.23 25.44 13.73
N TRP A 139 -18.42 26.04 12.54
CA TRP A 139 -17.34 26.27 11.58
C TRP A 139 -16.18 27.05 12.20
N GLN A 140 -16.47 28.21 12.80
CA GLN A 140 -15.46 29.08 13.41
C GLN A 140 -14.75 28.39 14.58
N GLU A 141 -15.48 27.61 15.39
CA GLU A 141 -14.92 26.85 16.50
C GLU A 141 -14.00 25.73 16.01
N ASN A 142 -14.39 25.00 14.97
CA ASN A 142 -13.56 23.96 14.35
C ASN A 142 -12.28 24.55 13.71
N VAL A 143 -12.41 25.65 12.97
CA VAL A 143 -11.25 26.36 12.39
C VAL A 143 -10.29 26.82 13.49
N ARG A 144 -10.82 27.48 14.53
CA ARG A 144 -10.00 27.91 15.67
C ARG A 144 -9.34 26.73 16.39
N HIS A 145 -10.00 25.59 16.46
CA HIS A 145 -9.44 24.39 17.07
C HIS A 145 -8.25 23.85 16.27
N ILE A 146 -8.40 23.67 14.95
CA ILE A 146 -7.30 23.17 14.12
C ILE A 146 -6.10 24.12 14.11
N GLU A 147 -6.33 25.44 14.17
CA GLU A 147 -5.30 26.46 14.27
C GLU A 147 -4.55 26.48 15.61
N ARG A 148 -5.18 26.03 16.69
CA ARG A 148 -4.50 25.90 17.99
C ARG A 148 -3.67 24.63 18.10
N GLU A 149 -4.04 23.61 17.33
CA GLU A 149 -3.40 22.30 17.36
C GLU A 149 -2.45 22.09 16.18
N GLY A 150 -2.89 21.36 15.16
CA GLY A 150 -2.04 20.82 14.09
C GLY A 150 -1.83 21.73 12.88
N PHE A 151 -2.53 22.87 12.80
CA PHE A 151 -2.54 23.74 11.61
C PHE A 151 -2.33 25.22 12.00
N ARG A 152 -1.31 25.48 12.81
CA ARG A 152 -1.05 26.82 13.36
C ARG A 152 -0.90 27.89 12.28
N PRO A 153 -1.45 29.11 12.49
CA PRO A 153 -1.48 30.17 11.48
C PRO A 153 -0.13 30.84 11.22
N ASP A 154 0.87 30.60 12.06
CA ASP A 154 2.20 31.21 12.04
C ASP A 154 3.15 30.59 11.00
N GLY A 155 2.72 29.57 10.27
CA GLY A 155 3.53 28.96 9.21
C GLY A 155 2.69 28.36 8.08
N PRO A 156 3.36 28.01 6.96
CA PRO A 156 2.73 27.32 5.86
C PRO A 156 2.32 25.90 6.25
N VAL A 157 1.26 25.40 5.65
CA VAL A 157 0.89 23.98 5.73
C VAL A 157 1.80 23.19 4.79
N ASN A 158 2.48 22.17 5.29
CA ASN A 158 3.25 21.25 4.45
C ASN A 158 2.31 20.18 3.88
N VAL A 159 2.21 20.13 2.56
CA VAL A 159 1.28 19.25 1.84
C VAL A 159 2.08 18.37 0.89
N LEU A 160 1.85 17.06 0.96
CA LEU A 160 2.32 16.12 -0.05
C LEU A 160 1.21 15.93 -1.09
N TYR A 161 1.52 16.08 -2.36
CA TYR A 161 0.64 15.69 -3.45
C TYR A 161 1.18 14.44 -4.13
N TYR A 162 0.47 13.33 -3.96
CA TYR A 162 0.80 12.07 -4.60
C TYR A 162 0.11 11.98 -5.96
N GLU A 163 0.85 12.17 -7.05
CA GLU A 163 0.28 12.15 -8.40
C GLU A 163 -0.42 10.82 -8.71
N TRP A 164 0.19 9.69 -8.32
CA TRP A 164 -0.36 8.37 -8.59
C TRP A 164 -1.63 8.01 -7.79
N TYR A 165 -1.91 8.77 -6.73
CA TYR A 165 -3.20 8.71 -6.02
C TYR A 165 -4.11 9.89 -6.37
N LYS A 166 -3.60 10.89 -7.11
CA LYS A 166 -4.19 12.21 -7.35
C LYS A 166 -4.65 12.89 -6.05
N ARG A 167 -3.81 12.85 -5.03
CA ARG A 167 -4.25 13.05 -3.64
C ARG A 167 -3.36 13.97 -2.83
N TYR A 168 -3.97 14.96 -2.18
CA TYR A 168 -3.30 15.82 -1.20
C TYR A 168 -3.35 15.20 0.19
N VAL A 169 -2.18 15.10 0.83
CA VAL A 169 -1.96 14.47 2.12
C VAL A 169 -1.22 15.46 3.02
N VAL A 170 -1.65 15.59 4.26
CA VAL A 170 -1.00 16.48 5.23
C VAL A 170 -0.65 15.72 6.51
N SER A 171 0.53 16.01 7.05
CA SER A 171 0.89 15.61 8.41
C SER A 171 0.35 16.62 9.41
N ASN A 172 -0.33 16.14 10.43
CA ASN A 172 -0.90 16.97 11.49
C ASN A 172 -0.50 16.41 12.86
N THR A 173 -0.27 17.28 13.83
CA THR A 173 0.08 16.88 15.21
C THR A 173 -1.12 16.82 16.15
N GLY A 174 -2.28 17.30 15.69
CA GLY A 174 -3.56 17.33 16.41
C GLY A 174 -4.71 17.77 15.50
N GLY A 175 -5.93 17.82 16.03
CA GLY A 175 -7.09 18.43 15.37
C GLY A 175 -7.70 17.68 14.18
N SER A 176 -7.29 16.43 13.90
CA SER A 176 -7.71 15.69 12.69
C SER A 176 -9.24 15.55 12.53
N HIS A 177 -9.98 15.27 13.60
CA HIS A 177 -11.45 15.23 13.55
C HIS A 177 -12.05 16.60 13.17
N HIS A 178 -11.52 17.67 13.76
CA HIS A 178 -11.98 19.02 13.45
C HIS A 178 -11.59 19.42 12.02
N ALA A 179 -10.41 19.04 11.54
CA ALA A 179 -9.99 19.28 10.15
C ALA A 179 -10.93 18.59 9.15
N ALA A 180 -11.34 17.35 9.43
CA ALA A 180 -12.34 16.64 8.64
C ALA A 180 -13.71 17.34 8.68
N LYS A 181 -14.16 17.85 9.84
CA LYS A 181 -15.40 18.65 9.96
C LYS A 181 -15.31 19.98 9.21
N VAL A 182 -14.19 20.69 9.27
CA VAL A 182 -13.92 21.88 8.47
C VAL A 182 -14.05 21.51 6.99
N ILE A 183 -13.30 20.54 6.48
CA ILE A 183 -13.37 20.19 5.05
C ILE A 183 -14.80 19.79 4.62
N TYR A 184 -15.50 18.99 5.42
CA TYR A 184 -16.88 18.62 5.16
C TYR A 184 -17.82 19.83 5.08
N GLN A 185 -17.80 20.69 6.09
CA GLN A 185 -18.68 21.85 6.17
C GLN A 185 -18.34 22.88 5.08
N ALA A 186 -17.06 23.07 4.78
CA ALA A 186 -16.58 23.95 3.72
C ALA A 186 -17.16 23.57 2.36
N LEU A 187 -17.18 22.26 2.07
CA LEU A 187 -17.72 21.73 0.82
C LEU A 187 -19.26 21.78 0.80
N ARG A 188 -19.93 21.47 1.91
CA ARG A 188 -21.40 21.50 2.01
C ARG A 188 -21.96 22.91 1.88
N ASP A 189 -21.33 23.87 2.57
CA ASP A 189 -21.84 25.24 2.74
C ASP A 189 -21.12 26.26 1.83
N ASN A 190 -20.21 25.80 0.97
CA ASN A 190 -19.36 26.63 0.09
C ASN A 190 -18.57 27.70 0.86
N LEU A 191 -18.01 27.33 2.01
CA LEU A 191 -17.15 28.21 2.82
C LEU A 191 -15.70 28.10 2.33
N THR A 192 -14.98 29.21 2.41
CA THR A 192 -13.57 29.29 2.03
C THR A 192 -12.69 29.27 3.29
N TYR A 193 -11.70 28.40 3.28
CA TYR A 193 -10.59 28.43 4.24
C TYR A 193 -9.30 28.18 3.45
N ASN A 194 -8.55 29.25 3.23
CA ASN A 194 -7.30 29.20 2.48
C ASN A 194 -6.13 29.46 3.42
N ARG A 195 -5.01 28.83 3.12
CA ARG A 195 -3.78 28.93 3.90
C ARG A 195 -2.59 29.03 2.97
N GLU A 196 -1.54 29.67 3.44
CA GLU A 196 -0.23 29.48 2.83
C GLU A 196 0.18 28.01 2.96
N ALA A 197 0.67 27.41 1.88
CA ALA A 197 1.16 26.04 1.88
C ALA A 197 2.46 25.91 1.11
N VAL A 198 3.28 24.94 1.51
CA VAL A 198 4.35 24.39 0.69
C VAL A 198 3.87 23.02 0.21
N VAL A 199 3.66 22.88 -1.09
CA VAL A 199 3.20 21.64 -1.70
C VAL A 199 4.39 20.94 -2.35
N GLU A 200 4.70 19.76 -1.85
CA GLU A 200 5.65 18.82 -2.45
C GLU A 200 4.88 17.90 -3.42
N TYR A 201 5.10 18.08 -4.71
CA TYR A 201 4.51 17.27 -5.76
C TYR A 201 5.40 16.04 -6.01
N LEU A 202 4.83 14.86 -5.78
CA LEU A 202 5.50 13.58 -5.90
C LEU A 202 4.97 12.83 -7.13
N SER A 203 5.88 12.44 -8.01
CA SER A 203 5.59 11.73 -9.26
C SER A 203 6.51 10.53 -9.45
N ILE A 204 6.14 9.63 -10.36
CA ILE A 204 6.98 8.48 -10.73
C ILE A 204 7.87 8.87 -11.91
N ASP A 205 9.18 8.72 -11.74
CA ASP A 205 10.16 8.93 -12.82
C ASP A 205 10.14 7.72 -13.78
N THR A 206 9.62 7.95 -14.98
CA THR A 206 9.49 6.88 -15.99
C THR A 206 10.83 6.34 -16.50
N GLU A 207 11.90 7.12 -16.45
CA GLU A 207 13.23 6.67 -16.90
C GLU A 207 13.88 5.78 -15.85
N ALA A 208 13.76 6.14 -14.57
CA ALA A 208 14.17 5.26 -13.47
C ALA A 208 13.40 3.92 -13.49
N VAL A 209 12.10 3.94 -13.82
CA VAL A 209 11.30 2.71 -13.98
C VAL A 209 11.81 1.85 -15.14
N ARG A 210 12.21 2.45 -16.27
CA ARG A 210 12.82 1.72 -17.40
C ARG A 210 14.18 1.14 -17.03
N GLU A 211 15.01 1.88 -16.31
CA GLU A 211 16.30 1.38 -15.81
C GLU A 211 16.09 0.18 -14.88
N LEU A 212 15.11 0.26 -13.97
CA LEU A 212 14.73 -0.84 -13.08
C LEU A 212 14.28 -2.07 -13.88
N GLU A 213 13.38 -1.89 -14.85
CA GLU A 213 12.84 -2.97 -15.69
C GLU A 213 13.93 -3.67 -16.52
N ALA A 214 14.90 -2.90 -17.03
CA ALA A 214 16.00 -3.40 -17.83
C ALA A 214 17.02 -4.21 -17.02
N ARG A 215 17.21 -3.89 -15.74
CA ARG A 215 18.25 -4.53 -14.90
C ARG A 215 17.70 -5.58 -13.95
N TYR A 216 16.44 -5.43 -13.54
CA TYR A 216 15.82 -6.29 -12.54
C TYR A 216 14.47 -6.82 -13.01
N VAL A 217 14.16 -8.05 -12.59
CA VAL A 217 12.78 -8.52 -12.46
C VAL A 217 12.32 -8.09 -11.07
N ALA A 218 11.31 -7.22 -11.00
CA ALA A 218 10.84 -6.66 -9.74
C ALA A 218 9.33 -6.86 -9.56
N PHE A 219 8.92 -7.34 -8.38
CA PHE A 219 7.52 -7.58 -8.07
C PHE A 219 7.19 -7.40 -6.59
N ILE A 220 5.94 -7.07 -6.31
CA ILE A 220 5.35 -7.01 -4.96
C ILE A 220 4.71 -8.37 -4.68
N TYR A 221 4.96 -8.93 -3.49
CA TYR A 221 4.31 -10.15 -3.01
C TYR A 221 3.84 -9.98 -1.57
N ARG A 222 2.96 -10.87 -1.10
CA ARG A 222 2.44 -10.86 0.27
C ARG A 222 2.64 -12.24 0.89
N PRO A 223 3.60 -12.40 1.84
CA PRO A 223 3.71 -13.63 2.61
C PRO A 223 2.40 -13.95 3.33
N GLN A 224 2.01 -15.22 3.30
CA GLN A 224 0.84 -15.73 4.01
C GLN A 224 0.96 -15.47 5.51
N LYS A 225 -0.13 -15.01 6.13
CA LYS A 225 -0.19 -14.83 7.59
C LYS A 225 -0.23 -16.19 8.30
N GLU A 226 0.30 -16.25 9.53
CA GLU A 226 0.20 -17.44 10.38
C GLU A 226 -1.23 -17.99 10.40
N ASP A 227 -1.37 -19.30 10.21
CA ASP A 227 -2.68 -19.93 10.31
C ASP A 227 -3.18 -19.94 11.77
N ALA A 228 -4.48 -20.06 11.95
CA ALA A 228 -5.12 -20.11 13.26
C ALA A 228 -4.71 -21.33 14.11
N THR A 229 -3.95 -22.28 13.54
CA THR A 229 -3.51 -23.50 14.22
C THR A 229 -2.18 -23.34 14.96
N GLY A 230 -1.54 -22.16 14.84
CA GLY A 230 -0.31 -21.83 15.56
C GLY A 230 0.94 -22.51 14.99
N TYR A 231 0.84 -23.14 13.80
CA TYR A 231 1.99 -23.75 13.17
C TYR A 231 2.82 -22.68 12.44
N ARG A 232 3.97 -22.33 13.04
CA ARG A 232 4.91 -21.32 12.54
C ARG A 232 5.65 -21.82 11.30
N ARG A 233 5.05 -21.67 10.13
CA ARG A 233 5.82 -21.65 8.88
C ARG A 233 6.13 -20.21 8.55
N ASP A 234 7.40 -19.81 8.65
CA ASP A 234 7.84 -18.50 8.17
C ASP A 234 7.71 -18.46 6.64
N ALA A 235 6.55 -17.99 6.18
CA ALA A 235 6.18 -18.00 4.77
C ALA A 235 7.06 -17.05 3.95
N ASP A 236 7.52 -15.95 4.54
CA ASP A 236 8.42 -15.01 3.85
C ASP A 236 9.76 -15.70 3.59
N THR A 237 10.38 -16.25 4.64
CA THR A 237 11.64 -17.00 4.49
C THR A 237 11.49 -18.20 3.56
N GLY A 238 10.39 -18.94 3.64
CA GLY A 238 10.13 -20.09 2.76
C GLY A 238 10.04 -19.71 1.28
N PHE A 239 9.38 -18.59 0.98
CA PHE A 239 9.29 -18.08 -0.39
C PHE A 239 10.64 -17.53 -0.88
N GLN A 240 11.35 -16.75 -0.05
CA GLN A 240 12.67 -16.22 -0.38
C GLN A 240 13.70 -17.33 -0.66
N LEU A 241 13.69 -18.41 0.13
CA LEU A 241 14.53 -19.59 -0.12
C LEU A 241 14.19 -20.25 -1.46
N SER A 242 12.91 -20.38 -1.78
CA SER A 242 12.47 -20.95 -3.07
C SER A 242 12.96 -20.11 -4.24
N LEU A 243 12.86 -18.77 -4.15
CA LEU A 243 13.41 -17.85 -5.14
C LEU A 243 14.94 -17.98 -5.23
N SER A 244 15.64 -18.06 -4.11
CA SER A 244 17.10 -18.14 -4.08
C SER A 244 17.65 -19.44 -4.71
N GLU A 245 16.98 -20.55 -4.44
CA GLU A 245 17.31 -21.86 -4.99
C GLU A 245 17.03 -21.94 -6.50
N LEU A 246 15.89 -21.40 -6.94
CA LEU A 246 15.36 -21.63 -8.29
C LEU A 246 15.64 -20.51 -9.28
N VAL A 247 15.80 -19.27 -8.81
CA VAL A 247 15.86 -18.08 -9.67
C VAL A 247 17.22 -17.39 -9.61
N GLY A 248 17.76 -17.08 -8.43
CA GLY A 248 19.05 -16.37 -8.31
C GLY A 248 19.46 -16.13 -6.86
N GLU A 249 20.76 -16.05 -6.56
CA GLU A 249 21.25 -15.98 -5.17
C GLU A 249 21.10 -14.61 -4.54
N HIS A 250 21.46 -13.55 -5.26
CA HIS A 250 21.50 -12.19 -4.74
C HIS A 250 20.21 -11.43 -5.08
N ILE A 251 19.13 -11.76 -4.37
CA ILE A 251 17.84 -11.08 -4.52
C ILE A 251 17.72 -9.99 -3.45
N GLY A 252 17.46 -8.77 -3.88
CA GLY A 252 17.14 -7.67 -2.96
C GLY A 252 15.70 -7.76 -2.49
N TYR A 253 15.45 -7.46 -1.21
CA TYR A 253 14.11 -7.44 -0.64
C TYR A 253 13.85 -6.13 0.10
N LEU A 254 12.67 -5.54 -0.08
CA LEU A 254 12.23 -4.37 0.69
C LEU A 254 10.87 -4.61 1.34
N GLN A 255 10.71 -4.08 2.54
CA GLN A 255 9.45 -4.04 3.27
C GLN A 255 9.03 -2.59 3.51
N PRO A 256 7.81 -2.20 3.10
CA PRO A 256 7.25 -0.91 3.50
C PRO A 256 7.01 -0.86 5.02
N VAL A 257 7.60 0.12 5.69
CA VAL A 257 7.55 0.24 7.17
C VAL A 257 6.20 0.73 7.67
N HIS A 258 5.56 1.64 6.92
CA HIS A 258 4.34 2.34 7.34
C HIS A 258 3.05 1.73 6.78
N TYR A 259 3.15 0.69 5.96
CA TYR A 259 1.98 0.12 5.28
C TYR A 259 1.37 -1.02 6.10
N SER A 260 0.05 -0.98 6.28
CA SER A 260 -0.67 -1.91 7.16
C SER A 260 -0.72 -3.37 6.67
N GLU A 261 -0.49 -3.63 5.39
CA GLU A 261 -0.36 -5.00 4.88
C GLU A 261 1.09 -5.48 4.93
N ASN A 262 1.24 -6.78 5.21
CA ASN A 262 2.53 -7.47 5.17
C ASN A 262 2.96 -7.73 3.71
N ILE A 263 3.24 -6.69 2.93
CA ILE A 263 3.79 -6.84 1.59
C ILE A 263 5.32 -6.76 1.61
N ARG A 264 5.92 -7.29 0.56
CA ARG A 264 7.36 -7.26 0.27
C ARG A 264 7.57 -6.92 -1.19
N MET A 265 8.71 -6.33 -1.50
CA MET A 265 9.17 -6.11 -2.86
C MET A 265 10.42 -6.96 -3.08
N ALA A 266 10.46 -7.76 -4.14
CA ALA A 266 11.64 -8.52 -4.54
C ALA A 266 12.29 -7.87 -5.77
N PHE A 267 13.62 -7.91 -5.82
CA PHE A 267 14.44 -7.37 -6.90
C PHE A 267 15.47 -8.41 -7.32
N ILE A 268 15.22 -9.06 -8.46
CA ILE A 268 16.06 -10.14 -8.98
C ILE A 268 16.93 -9.58 -10.10
N PRO A 269 18.26 -9.53 -9.95
CA PRO A 269 19.15 -9.06 -11.02
C PRO A 269 19.02 -9.98 -12.24
N ARG A 270 18.76 -9.40 -13.42
CA ARG A 270 18.69 -10.18 -14.67
C ARG A 270 20.03 -10.81 -15.05
N SER A 271 21.14 -10.19 -14.65
CA SER A 271 22.50 -10.68 -14.89
C SER A 271 22.85 -11.96 -14.13
N GLU A 272 22.08 -12.34 -13.11
CA GLU A 272 22.42 -13.44 -12.18
C GLU A 272 21.35 -14.53 -12.13
N LEU A 273 20.54 -14.65 -13.19
CA LEU A 273 19.49 -15.66 -13.27
C LEU A 273 20.08 -17.07 -13.42
N LYS A 274 19.70 -17.98 -12.51
CA LYS A 274 19.95 -19.43 -12.60
C LYS A 274 19.03 -20.13 -13.60
N VAL A 275 17.90 -19.50 -13.91
CA VAL A 275 16.87 -20.01 -14.81
C VAL A 275 16.84 -19.18 -16.08
N ASP A 276 16.47 -19.83 -17.18
CA ASP A 276 16.18 -19.14 -18.43
C ASP A 276 15.11 -18.05 -18.25
N GLU A 277 15.37 -16.86 -18.80
CA GLU A 277 14.54 -15.68 -18.64
C GLU A 277 13.12 -15.87 -19.20
N ALA A 278 12.96 -16.62 -20.29
CA ALA A 278 11.63 -16.88 -20.85
C ALA A 278 10.80 -17.76 -19.90
N ARG A 279 11.42 -18.75 -19.24
CA ARG A 279 10.75 -19.56 -18.20
C ARG A 279 10.36 -18.72 -16.99
N LEU A 280 11.25 -17.84 -16.54
CA LEU A 280 10.94 -16.93 -15.43
C LEU A 280 9.77 -16.01 -15.79
N SER A 281 9.82 -15.38 -16.96
CA SER A 281 8.74 -14.51 -17.48
C SER A 281 7.40 -15.24 -17.59
N GLN A 282 7.41 -16.51 -18.01
CA GLN A 282 6.20 -17.32 -18.05
C GLN A 282 5.63 -17.58 -16.65
N TRP A 283 6.49 -17.89 -15.67
CA TRP A 283 6.06 -18.03 -14.28
C TRP A 283 5.53 -16.70 -13.71
N ILE A 284 6.23 -15.59 -13.91
CA ILE A 284 5.79 -14.25 -13.47
C ILE A 284 4.38 -13.96 -14.02
N THR A 285 4.16 -14.19 -15.32
CA THR A 285 2.85 -14.00 -15.95
C THR A 285 1.77 -14.86 -15.28
N THR A 286 2.09 -16.13 -15.00
CA THR A 286 1.17 -17.07 -14.33
C THR A 286 0.85 -16.61 -12.90
N ALA A 287 1.86 -16.17 -12.15
CA ALA A 287 1.71 -15.71 -10.77
C ALA A 287 0.92 -14.39 -10.68
N ILE A 288 1.10 -13.49 -11.64
CA ILE A 288 0.28 -12.26 -11.77
C ILE A 288 -1.17 -12.61 -12.06
N GLN A 289 -1.44 -13.51 -13.02
CA GLN A 289 -2.79 -13.95 -13.36
C GLN A 289 -3.50 -14.63 -12.18
N ALA A 290 -2.73 -15.34 -11.34
CA ALA A 290 -3.22 -15.95 -10.11
C ALA A 290 -3.35 -14.96 -8.93
N GLY A 291 -2.99 -13.69 -9.11
CA GLY A 291 -3.05 -12.66 -8.06
C GLY A 291 -1.99 -12.80 -6.96
N LYS A 292 -0.99 -13.67 -7.13
CA LYS A 292 0.04 -13.96 -6.12
C LYS A 292 1.14 -12.93 -6.05
N ILE A 293 1.38 -12.22 -7.14
CA ILE A 293 2.34 -11.12 -7.21
C ILE A 293 1.77 -9.98 -8.05
N ILE A 294 2.30 -8.78 -7.85
CA ILE A 294 2.09 -7.63 -8.72
C ILE A 294 3.43 -7.28 -9.35
N SER A 295 3.49 -7.13 -10.67
CA SER A 295 4.66 -6.56 -11.35
C SER A 295 4.92 -5.15 -10.81
N LEU A 296 6.10 -4.92 -10.23
CA LEU A 296 6.41 -3.63 -9.60
C LEU A 296 6.52 -2.54 -10.67
N THR A 297 7.06 -2.86 -11.85
CA THR A 297 7.19 -1.89 -12.95
C THR A 297 5.82 -1.52 -13.53
N ASP A 298 4.91 -2.49 -13.67
CA ASP A 298 3.53 -2.20 -14.10
C ASP A 298 2.77 -1.39 -13.06
N TYR A 299 2.96 -1.72 -11.78
CA TYR A 299 2.46 -0.91 -10.68
C TYR A 299 2.97 0.53 -10.78
N LEU A 300 4.29 0.75 -10.89
CA LEU A 300 4.86 2.10 -10.95
C LEU A 300 4.38 2.90 -12.18
N LYS A 301 4.11 2.25 -13.32
CA LYS A 301 3.55 2.90 -14.51
C LYS A 301 2.08 3.27 -14.34
N ASN A 302 1.30 2.48 -13.60
CA ASN A 302 -0.12 2.71 -13.38
C ASN A 302 -0.59 2.12 -12.03
N PRO A 303 -0.41 2.84 -10.89
CA PRO A 303 -0.75 2.29 -9.58
C PRO A 303 -2.25 2.08 -9.35
N GLU A 304 -3.10 2.96 -9.89
CA GLU A 304 -4.54 3.06 -9.58
C GLU A 304 -5.31 1.71 -9.62
N PRO A 305 -5.14 0.84 -10.64
CA PRO A 305 -5.86 -0.44 -10.72
C PRO A 305 -5.52 -1.46 -9.62
N PHE A 306 -4.39 -1.31 -8.93
CA PHE A 306 -3.96 -2.23 -7.88
C PHE A 306 -4.55 -1.88 -6.50
N HIS A 307 -5.01 -0.65 -6.33
CA HIS A 307 -5.60 -0.14 -5.09
C HIS A 307 -7.11 -0.41 -5.05
N VAL A 308 -7.49 -1.68 -4.92
CA VAL A 308 -8.90 -2.12 -4.95
C VAL A 308 -9.42 -2.62 -3.61
N LYS A 309 -8.53 -2.97 -2.67
CA LYS A 309 -8.92 -3.54 -1.37
C LYS A 309 -9.61 -2.48 -0.52
N PRO A 310 -10.86 -2.69 -0.08
CA PRO A 310 -11.46 -1.80 0.91
C PRO A 310 -10.75 -1.97 2.24
N TYR A 311 -10.58 -0.88 2.98
CA TYR A 311 -10.13 -0.98 4.36
C TYR A 311 -11.34 -1.32 5.25
N VAL A 312 -11.38 -2.57 5.73
CA VAL A 312 -12.42 -3.06 6.63
C VAL A 312 -11.73 -3.56 7.88
N HIS A 313 -12.05 -2.96 9.03
CA HIS A 313 -11.72 -3.59 10.30
C HIS A 313 -12.76 -4.66 10.62
N GLU A 314 -12.30 -5.84 11.06
CA GLU A 314 -13.15 -6.75 11.83
C GLU A 314 -13.53 -6.03 13.12
N VAL A 315 -14.76 -5.53 13.17
CA VAL A 315 -15.33 -4.96 14.37
C VAL A 315 -15.65 -6.13 15.29
N ASN A 316 -14.86 -6.33 16.35
CA ASN A 316 -15.29 -7.17 17.46
C ASN A 316 -16.51 -6.48 18.09
N ALA A 317 -17.70 -6.98 17.77
CA ALA A 317 -19.03 -6.47 18.12
C ALA A 317 -19.48 -5.19 17.36
N PRO A 318 -20.07 -5.33 16.16
CA PRO A 318 -20.81 -4.24 15.56
C PRO A 318 -22.12 -4.02 16.33
N LEU A 319 -22.24 -2.88 17.04
CA LEU A 319 -23.54 -2.22 17.15
C LEU A 319 -23.77 -1.49 15.82
N LEU A 320 -24.17 -2.25 14.81
CA LEU A 320 -24.61 -1.73 13.52
C LEU A 320 -25.92 -0.95 13.72
N ARG A 321 -25.89 0.36 13.46
CA ARG A 321 -26.98 0.96 12.69
C ARG A 321 -26.45 1.30 11.31
N SER A 322 -27.31 1.12 10.33
CA SER A 322 -26.99 1.27 8.91
C SER A 322 -26.58 2.72 8.62
N PRO A 323 -25.59 2.98 7.75
CA PRO A 323 -25.26 4.32 7.28
C PRO A 323 -26.38 4.97 6.43
N TYR A 324 -27.53 4.29 6.28
CA TYR A 324 -28.72 4.75 5.57
C TYR A 324 -29.89 5.13 6.48
N ASP A 325 -29.76 4.99 7.80
CA ASP A 325 -30.83 5.38 8.71
C ASP A 325 -30.70 6.88 9.02
N SER A 326 -31.54 7.66 8.33
CA SER A 326 -31.73 9.12 8.41
C SER A 326 -32.16 9.63 9.78
#